data_AF-A0A914VEV8-F1
#
_entry.id   AF-A0A914VEV8-F1
#
_cell.length_a   1.000
_cell.length_b   1.000
_cell.length_c   1.000
_cell.angle_alpha   90.00
_cell.angle_beta   90.00
_cell.angle_gamma   90.00
#
_symmetry.space_group_name_H-M   'P 1'
#
loop_
_entity.id
_entity.type
_entity.pdbx_description
1 polymer ?
#
loop_
_entity_poly.entity_id
_entity_poly.type
_entity_poly.pdbx_seq_one_letter_code
_entity_poly.pdbx_strand_id
1 'polypeptide(L)'
;SNETLKDQEPIFKNVSLDDYMWVYIWMVLALMVMAVTRVVWFRLAQTAASRRLHNRMFNAVVKTSISFFDKNPIGRILNRFSKDVGAMDEQLAFVFFDFLTGTLNFLGMVAVIVAINPLIFAPTLPLVLLFFFLRYYYLQTSRDIKRLESTSELT
;
A
#
# COMPACT_ATOMS: atom_id res chain seq x y z
N SER A 1 -23.28 -18.24 55.35
CA SER A 1 -23.00 -16.87 54.83
C SER A 1 -21.52 -16.58 54.55
N ASN A 2 -20.59 -17.52 54.73
CA ASN A 2 -19.13 -17.27 54.57
C ASN A 2 -18.43 -18.21 53.56
N GLU A 3 -19.17 -18.96 52.73
CA GLU A 3 -18.59 -19.91 51.77
C GLU A 3 -18.57 -19.40 50.32
N THR A 4 -19.27 -18.31 50.02
CA THR A 4 -19.35 -17.74 48.66
C THR A 4 -18.27 -16.70 48.34
N LEU A 5 -17.28 -16.50 49.23
CA LEU A 5 -16.20 -15.52 49.07
C LEU A 5 -14.81 -16.15 48.84
N LYS A 6 -14.74 -17.48 48.68
CA LYS A 6 -13.45 -18.20 48.57
C LYS A 6 -13.00 -18.53 47.14
N ASP A 7 -13.86 -18.33 46.15
CA ASP A 7 -13.62 -18.73 44.75
C ASP A 7 -13.36 -17.55 43.80
N GLN A 8 -13.10 -16.35 44.31
CA GLN A 8 -12.51 -15.28 43.52
C GLN A 8 -10.98 -15.33 43.62
N GLU A 9 -10.37 -16.40 43.12
CA GLU A 9 -8.96 -16.32 42.75
C GLU A 9 -8.81 -15.26 41.65
N PRO A 10 -7.84 -14.33 41.76
CA PRO A 10 -7.65 -13.32 40.74
C PRO A 10 -7.32 -14.00 39.41
N ILE A 11 -8.12 -13.71 38.38
CA ILE A 11 -7.94 -14.17 36.99
C ILE A 11 -6.54 -13.78 36.44
N PHE A 12 -5.85 -12.86 37.11
CA PHE A 12 -4.44 -12.54 36.93
C PHE A 12 -3.55 -13.52 37.72
N LYS A 13 -3.59 -14.80 37.32
CA LYS A 13 -2.61 -15.79 37.78
C LYS A 13 -1.21 -15.27 37.45
N ASN A 14 -0.32 -15.25 38.44
CA ASN A 14 1.05 -14.72 38.40
C ASN A 14 1.78 -14.98 37.07
N VAL A 15 1.60 -14.11 36.08
CA VAL A 15 2.38 -14.14 34.84
C VAL A 15 3.76 -13.65 35.23
N SER A 16 4.73 -14.56 35.18
CA SER A 16 6.08 -14.22 35.58
C SER A 16 6.68 -13.23 34.57
N LEU A 17 7.60 -12.37 35.02
CA LEU A 17 8.33 -11.45 34.14
C LEU A 17 8.97 -12.21 32.96
N ASP A 18 9.42 -13.44 33.20
CA ASP A 18 9.98 -14.34 32.21
C ASP A 18 8.95 -14.70 31.10
N ASP A 19 7.70 -14.95 31.45
CA ASP A 19 6.62 -15.23 30.48
C ASP A 19 6.36 -14.02 29.56
N TYR A 20 6.34 -12.81 30.11
CA TYR A 20 6.19 -11.57 29.32
C TYR A 20 7.37 -11.35 28.37
N MET A 21 8.60 -11.62 28.84
CA MET A 21 9.80 -11.51 28.02
C MET A 21 9.76 -12.45 26.82
N TRP A 22 9.34 -13.71 27.02
CA TRP A 22 9.20 -14.67 25.93
C TRP A 22 8.14 -14.26 24.90
N VAL A 23 6.96 -13.81 25.35
CA VAL A 23 5.92 -13.31 24.44
C VAL A 23 6.41 -12.14 23.61
N TYR A 24 7.11 -11.19 24.24
CA TYR A 24 7.68 -10.04 23.54
C TYR A 24 8.74 -10.45 22.51
N ILE A 25 9.65 -11.36 22.87
CA ILE A 25 10.69 -11.87 21.96
C ILE A 25 10.06 -12.51 20.71
N TRP A 26 9.07 -13.40 20.89
CA TRP A 26 8.40 -14.04 19.76
C TRP A 26 7.60 -13.04 18.91
N MET A 27 6.97 -12.05 19.53
CA MET A 27 6.27 -10.99 18.81
C MET A 27 7.24 -10.17 17.95
N VAL A 28 8.38 -9.74 18.49
CA VAL A 28 9.40 -8.99 17.75
C VAL A 28 10.00 -9.84 16.62
N LEU A 29 10.29 -11.12 16.88
CA LEU A 29 10.80 -12.04 15.86
C LEU A 29 9.79 -12.21 14.72
N ALA A 30 8.51 -12.41 15.04
CA ALA A 30 7.44 -12.50 14.04
C ALA A 30 7.31 -11.22 13.21
N LEU A 31 7.40 -10.04 13.86
CA LEU A 31 7.41 -8.75 13.17
C LEU A 31 8.60 -8.62 12.21
N MET A 32 9.80 -9.03 12.63
CA MET A 32 10.99 -9.02 11.76
C MET A 32 10.81 -9.94 10.55
N VAL A 33 10.35 -11.18 10.77
CA VAL A 33 10.11 -12.13 9.67
C VAL A 33 9.07 -11.58 8.70
N MET A 34 7.94 -11.07 9.21
CA MET A 34 6.91 -10.44 8.37
C MET A 34 7.45 -9.24 7.58
N ALA A 35 8.32 -8.41 8.16
CA ALA A 35 8.93 -7.28 7.47
C ALA A 35 9.83 -7.75 6.31
N VAL A 36 10.67 -8.76 6.53
CA VAL A 36 11.51 -9.34 5.47
C VAL A 36 10.65 -9.96 4.36
N THR A 37 9.65 -10.77 4.73
CA THR A 37 8.73 -11.39 3.77
C THR A 37 7.99 -10.33 2.95
N ARG A 38 7.52 -9.24 3.58
CA ARG A 38 6.85 -8.12 2.88
C ARG A 38 7.77 -7.49 1.82
N VAL A 39 9.03 -7.23 2.15
CA VAL A 39 10.00 -6.64 1.21
C VAL A 39 10.28 -7.60 0.05
N VAL A 40 10.53 -8.88 0.34
CA VAL A 40 10.77 -9.90 -0.69
C VAL A 40 9.57 -10.05 -1.61
N TRP A 41 8.36 -10.17 -1.03
CA TRP A 41 7.12 -10.28 -1.79
C TRP A 41 6.91 -9.08 -2.71
N PHE A 42 7.13 -7.86 -2.21
CA PHE A 42 7.01 -6.64 -3.00
C PHE A 42 7.97 -6.63 -4.19
N ARG A 43 9.24 -6.98 -3.98
CA ARG A 43 10.26 -7.02 -5.05
C ARG A 43 9.92 -8.07 -6.11
N LEU A 44 9.40 -9.23 -5.69
CA LEU A 44 8.94 -10.26 -6.62
C LEU A 44 7.71 -9.81 -7.42
N ALA A 45 6.75 -9.14 -6.77
CA ALA A 45 5.58 -8.61 -7.45
C ALA A 45 5.94 -7.53 -8.49
N GLN A 46 6.84 -6.61 -8.13
CA GLN A 46 7.33 -5.54 -9.02
C GLN A 46 8.05 -6.14 -10.24
N THR A 47 8.97 -7.08 -10.03
CA THR A 47 9.70 -7.72 -11.14
C THR A 47 8.78 -8.58 -12.02
N ALA A 48 7.77 -9.25 -11.46
CA ALA A 48 6.78 -9.98 -12.23
C ALA A 48 5.89 -9.05 -13.07
N ALA A 49 5.49 -7.90 -12.54
CA ALA A 49 4.72 -6.89 -13.26
C ALA A 49 5.54 -6.31 -14.43
N SER A 50 6.78 -5.90 -14.16
CA SER A 50 7.75 -5.41 -15.17
C SER A 50 7.90 -6.39 -16.33
N ARG A 51 8.18 -7.67 -16.04
CA ARG A 51 8.33 -8.72 -17.05
C ARG A 51 7.07 -8.90 -17.90
N ARG A 52 5.88 -8.88 -17.29
CA ARG A 52 4.61 -8.99 -18.02
C ARG A 52 4.40 -7.80 -18.95
N LEU A 53 4.68 -6.59 -18.50
CA LEU A 53 4.56 -5.38 -19.30
C LEU A 53 5.56 -5.39 -20.46
N HIS A 54 6.82 -5.69 -20.17
CA HIS A 54 7.88 -5.84 -21.17
C HIS A 54 7.49 -6.85 -22.26
N ASN A 55 7.03 -8.04 -21.87
CA ASN A 55 6.65 -9.08 -22.81
C ASN A 55 5.43 -8.69 -23.67
N ARG A 56 4.45 -7.97 -23.10
CA ARG A 56 3.31 -7.45 -23.86
C ARG A 56 3.74 -6.43 -24.91
N MET A 57 4.60 -5.48 -24.53
CA MET A 57 5.09 -4.47 -25.46
C MET A 57 5.98 -5.08 -26.54
N PHE A 58 6.87 -6.01 -26.17
CA PHE A 58 7.70 -6.73 -27.13
C PHE A 58 6.84 -7.48 -28.16
N ASN A 59 5.82 -8.22 -27.70
CA ASN A 59 4.92 -8.95 -28.58
C ASN A 59 4.11 -8.01 -29.50
N ALA A 60 3.71 -6.84 -29.02
CA ALA A 60 3.03 -5.82 -29.83
C ALA A 60 3.95 -5.25 -30.93
N VAL A 61 5.22 -4.99 -30.59
CA VAL A 61 6.23 -4.50 -31.55
C VAL A 61 6.49 -5.56 -32.63
N VAL A 62 6.70 -6.82 -32.26
CA VAL A 62 6.98 -7.91 -33.22
C VAL A 62 5.81 -8.15 -34.18
N LYS A 63 4.56 -7.94 -33.74
CA LYS A 63 3.35 -8.12 -34.57
C LYS A 63 2.99 -6.93 -35.44
N THR A 64 3.72 -5.82 -35.32
CA THR A 64 3.43 -4.60 -36.07
C THR A 64 3.94 -4.70 -37.52
N SER A 65 3.25 -4.06 -38.46
CA SER A 65 3.61 -4.09 -39.89
C SER A 65 4.93 -3.38 -40.17
N ILE A 66 5.66 -3.85 -41.19
CA ILE A 66 6.96 -3.28 -41.59
C ILE A 66 6.84 -1.77 -41.93
N SER A 67 5.74 -1.37 -42.57
CA SER A 67 5.46 0.04 -42.93
C SER A 67 5.41 1.00 -41.72
N PHE A 68 5.08 0.49 -40.53
CA PHE A 68 5.13 1.29 -39.31
C PHE A 68 6.56 1.68 -38.93
N PHE A 69 7.53 0.78 -39.16
CA PHE A 69 8.94 1.00 -38.84
C PHE A 69 9.64 1.94 -39.83
N ASP A 70 9.13 2.06 -41.06
CA ASP A 70 9.60 3.07 -42.02
C ASP A 70 9.33 4.49 -41.53
N LYS A 71 8.21 4.69 -40.82
CA LYS A 71 7.80 6.00 -40.26
C LYS A 71 8.30 6.22 -38.83
N ASN A 72 8.60 5.15 -38.08
CA ASN A 72 9.00 5.19 -36.68
C ASN A 72 10.27 4.37 -36.46
N PRO A 73 11.45 5.01 -36.35
CA PRO A 73 12.70 4.27 -36.15
C PRO A 73 12.65 3.47 -34.85
N ILE A 74 13.11 2.22 -34.92
CA ILE A 74 13.10 1.26 -33.80
C ILE A 74 13.76 1.85 -32.54
N GLY A 75 14.83 2.63 -32.69
CA GLY A 75 15.50 3.29 -31.57
C GLY A 75 14.60 4.25 -30.78
N ARG A 76 13.68 4.97 -31.44
CA ARG A 76 12.72 5.86 -30.76
C ARG A 76 11.67 5.05 -29.99
N ILE A 77 11.22 3.96 -30.56
CA ILE A 77 10.26 3.03 -29.92
C ILE A 77 10.90 2.41 -28.68
N LEU A 78 12.14 1.93 -28.80
CA LEU A 78 12.89 1.33 -27.70
C LEU A 78 13.18 2.36 -26.59
N ASN A 79 13.56 3.60 -26.95
CA ASN A 79 13.79 4.65 -25.97
C ASN A 79 12.51 4.98 -25.18
N ARG A 80 11.37 5.06 -25.87
CA ARG A 80 10.07 5.28 -25.23
C ARG A 80 9.66 4.10 -24.35
N PHE A 81 9.81 2.86 -24.84
CA PHE A 81 9.58 1.65 -24.07
C PHE A 81 10.39 1.69 -22.78
N SER A 82 11.70 1.87 -22.86
CA SER A 82 12.59 1.85 -21.69
C SER A 82 12.21 2.93 -20.68
N LYS A 83 11.86 4.13 -21.16
CA LYS A 83 11.41 5.23 -20.29
C LYS A 83 10.07 4.91 -19.61
N ASP A 84 9.11 4.38 -20.36
CA ASP A 84 7.77 4.08 -19.84
C ASP A 84 7.82 2.90 -18.84
N VAL A 85 8.61 1.86 -19.11
CA VAL A 85 8.84 0.75 -18.15
C VAL A 85 9.56 1.23 -16.91
N GLY A 86 10.62 2.02 -17.06
CA GLY A 86 11.35 2.57 -15.91
C GLY A 86 10.44 3.41 -15.00
N ALA A 87 9.62 4.29 -15.59
CA ALA A 87 8.68 5.12 -14.85
C ALA A 87 7.59 4.29 -14.13
N MET A 88 7.05 3.25 -14.78
CA MET A 88 6.06 2.37 -14.16
C MET A 88 6.65 1.52 -13.04
N ASP A 89 7.86 0.99 -13.24
CA ASP A 89 8.49 0.09 -12.27
C ASP A 89 9.00 0.84 -11.04
N GLU A 90 9.52 2.06 -11.18
CA GLU A 90 10.14 2.79 -10.07
C GLU A 90 9.13 3.64 -9.30
N GLN A 91 8.44 4.56 -9.98
CA GLN A 91 7.55 5.51 -9.29
C GLN A 91 6.17 4.94 -9.04
N LEU A 92 5.54 4.34 -10.07
CA LEU A 92 4.16 3.90 -9.92
C LEU A 92 4.02 2.70 -8.97
N ALA A 93 4.93 1.73 -9.05
CA ALA A 93 4.92 0.57 -8.16
C ALA A 93 5.09 0.98 -6.68
N PHE A 94 5.99 1.94 -6.39
CA PHE A 94 6.19 2.47 -5.05
C PHE A 94 4.94 3.18 -4.51
N VAL A 95 4.40 4.13 -5.28
CA VAL A 95 3.20 4.89 -4.88
C VAL A 95 1.99 3.96 -4.69
N PHE A 96 1.82 2.97 -5.57
CA PHE A 96 0.74 1.99 -5.45
C PHE A 96 0.87 1.15 -4.18
N PHE A 97 2.08 0.72 -3.85
CA PHE A 97 2.35 -0.05 -2.63
C PHE A 97 2.14 0.76 -1.36
N ASP A 98 2.58 2.01 -1.34
CA ASP A 98 2.34 2.94 -0.24
C ASP A 98 0.84 3.19 -0.07
N PHE A 99 0.12 3.38 -1.17
CA PHE A 99 -1.34 3.50 -1.15
C PHE A 99 -2.02 2.25 -0.57
N LEU A 100 -1.61 1.04 -1.00
CA LEU A 100 -2.18 -0.21 -0.51
C LEU A 100 -1.86 -0.42 0.98
N THR A 101 -0.61 -0.22 1.37
CA THR A 101 -0.17 -0.33 2.76
C THR A 101 -0.91 0.68 3.64
N GLY A 102 -0.98 1.94 3.22
CA GLY A 102 -1.68 2.98 3.95
C GLY A 102 -3.15 2.67 4.12
N THR A 103 -3.80 2.16 3.08
CA THR A 103 -5.21 1.75 3.13
C THR A 103 -5.42 0.57 4.09
N LEU A 104 -4.58 -0.47 4.03
CA LEU A 104 -4.65 -1.61 4.95
C LEU A 104 -4.38 -1.19 6.39
N ASN A 105 -3.40 -0.32 6.62
CA ASN A 105 -3.10 0.19 7.96
C ASN A 105 -4.26 1.02 8.52
N PHE A 106 -4.87 1.88 7.71
CA PHE A 106 -6.07 2.63 8.09
C PHE A 106 -7.22 1.70 8.47
N LEU A 107 -7.50 0.68 7.66
CA LEU A 107 -8.53 -0.32 7.97
C LEU A 107 -8.21 -1.10 9.26
N GLY A 108 -6.94 -1.48 9.46
CA GLY A 108 -6.48 -2.16 10.67
C GLY A 108 -6.66 -1.29 11.92
N MET A 109 -6.28 -0.02 11.84
CA MET A 109 -6.48 0.95 12.92
C MET A 109 -7.97 1.10 13.27
N VAL A 110 -8.84 1.25 12.27
CA VAL A 110 -10.29 1.31 12.48
C VAL A 110 -10.80 0.03 13.14
N ALA A 111 -10.36 -1.15 12.68
CA ALA A 111 -10.77 -2.43 13.26
C ALA A 111 -10.36 -2.56 14.73
N VAL A 112 -9.14 -2.15 15.09
CA VAL A 112 -8.65 -2.15 16.48
C VAL A 112 -9.48 -1.21 17.37
N ILE A 113 -9.80 0.00 16.88
CA ILE A 113 -10.61 0.96 17.62
C ILE A 113 -12.00 0.37 17.92
N VAL A 114 -12.65 -0.21 16.91
CA VAL A 114 -13.97 -0.83 17.05
C VAL A 114 -13.94 -2.03 18.00
N ALA A 115 -12.87 -2.83 17.97
CA ALA A 115 -12.70 -3.98 18.85
C ALA A 115 -12.50 -3.61 20.32
N ILE A 116 -11.82 -2.49 20.61
CA ILE A 116 -11.56 -2.04 22.00
C ILE A 116 -12.80 -1.38 22.59
N ASN A 117 -13.38 -0.39 21.91
CA ASN A 117 -14.56 0.30 22.40
C ASN A 117 -15.38 0.91 21.23
N PRO A 118 -16.54 0.32 20.88
CA PRO A 118 -17.34 0.81 19.78
C PRO A 118 -17.93 2.21 20.00
N LEU A 119 -18.03 2.70 21.25
CA LEU A 119 -18.52 4.06 21.54
C LEU A 119 -17.55 5.14 21.05
N ILE A 120 -16.24 4.86 21.02
CA ILE A 120 -15.20 5.79 20.54
C ILE A 120 -15.23 5.90 19.00
N PHE A 121 -15.84 4.93 18.31
CA PHE A 121 -16.03 4.99 16.87
C PHE A 121 -17.01 6.09 16.45
N ALA A 122 -18.00 6.42 17.29
CA ALA A 122 -19.02 7.43 16.99
C ALA A 122 -18.45 8.82 16.65
N PRO A 123 -17.53 9.42 17.43
CA PRO A 123 -16.87 10.69 17.05
C PRO A 123 -15.87 10.55 15.89
N THR A 124 -15.37 9.34 15.62
CA THR A 124 -14.40 9.09 14.54
C THR A 124 -15.08 9.09 13.17
N LEU A 125 -16.32 8.62 13.09
CA LEU A 125 -17.11 8.56 11.85
C LEU A 125 -17.25 9.91 11.11
N PRO A 126 -17.68 11.02 11.75
CA PRO A 126 -17.78 12.31 11.06
C PRO A 126 -16.42 12.84 10.60
N LEU A 127 -15.34 12.59 11.36
CA LEU A 127 -13.97 12.94 10.96
C LEU A 127 -13.54 12.18 9.70
N VAL A 128 -13.84 10.89 9.61
CA VAL A 128 -13.54 10.07 8.43
C VAL A 128 -14.32 10.60 7.22
N LEU A 129 -15.62 10.89 7.37
CA LEU A 129 -16.45 11.44 6.28
C LEU A 129 -15.92 12.80 5.80
N LEU A 130 -15.56 13.70 6.73
CA LEU A 130 -14.94 14.99 6.41
C LEU A 130 -13.63 14.80 5.64
N PHE A 131 -12.78 13.86 6.08
CA PHE A 131 -11.52 13.56 5.40
C PHE A 131 -11.73 13.02 3.98
N PHE A 132 -12.71 12.14 3.78
CA PHE A 132 -13.08 11.64 2.45
C PHE A 132 -13.60 12.76 1.55
N PHE A 133 -14.42 13.66 2.08
CA PHE A 133 -14.91 14.82 1.34
C PHE A 133 -13.74 15.73 0.94
N LEU A 134 -12.90 16.15 1.90
CA LEU A 134 -11.71 16.96 1.62
C LEU A 134 -10.79 16.31 0.59
N ARG A 135 -10.53 15.02 0.72
CA ARG A 135 -9.73 14.25 -0.23
C ARG A 135 -10.32 14.28 -1.64
N TYR A 136 -11.64 14.14 -1.77
CA TYR A 136 -12.33 14.19 -3.05
C TYR A 136 -12.14 15.55 -3.74
N TYR A 137 -12.40 16.66 -3.03
CA TYR A 137 -12.19 18.01 -3.57
C TYR A 137 -10.72 18.28 -3.88
N TYR A 138 -9.81 17.91 -2.97
CA TYR A 138 -8.37 18.09 -3.16
C TYR A 138 -7.87 17.36 -4.41
N LEU A 139 -8.32 16.12 -4.64
CA LEU A 139 -7.94 15.35 -5.82
C LEU A 139 -8.45 15.99 -7.11
N GLN A 140 -9.67 16.52 -7.12
CA GLN A 140 -10.20 17.22 -8.28
C GLN A 140 -9.39 18.49 -8.57
N THR A 141 -9.23 19.36 -7.56
CA THR A 141 -8.48 20.60 -7.70
C THR A 141 -7.01 20.36 -8.08
N SER A 142 -6.34 19.39 -7.46
CA SER A 142 -4.95 19.05 -7.79
C SER A 142 -4.78 18.57 -9.23
N ARG A 143 -5.75 17.82 -9.76
CA ARG A 143 -5.73 17.40 -11.18
C ARG A 143 -5.91 18.58 -12.12
N ASP A 144 -6.77 19.52 -11.77
CA ASP A 144 -7.00 20.72 -12.58
C ASP A 144 -5.79 21.66 -12.55
N ILE A 145 -5.15 21.85 -11.39
CA ILE A 145 -3.90 22.61 -11.26
C ILE A 145 -2.80 21.99 -12.12
N LYS A 146 -2.58 20.67 -12.04
CA LYS A 146 -1.56 19.99 -12.86
C LYS A 146 -1.81 20.14 -14.37
N ARG A 147 -3.08 20.19 -14.80
CA ARG A 147 -3.43 20.44 -16.20
C ARG A 147 -3.09 21.87 -16.63
N LEU A 148 -3.39 22.85 -15.78
CA LEU A 148 -3.07 24.25 -16.04
C LEU A 148 -1.55 24.45 -16.13
N GLU A 149 -0.79 23.88 -15.20
CA GLU A 149 0.69 23.91 -15.21
C GLU A 149 1.25 23.38 -16.54
N SER A 150 0.75 22.22 -17.00
CA SER A 150 1.17 21.64 -18.28
C SER A 150 0.81 22.47 -19.51
N THR A 151 -0.19 23.36 -19.41
CA THR A 151 -0.62 24.22 -20.52
C THR A 151 0.16 25.55 -20.50
N SER A 152 0.45 26.08 -19.31
CA SER A 152 1.25 27.30 -19.16
C SER A 152 2.72 27.11 -19.55
N GLU A 153 3.30 25.93 -19.34
CA GLU A 153 4.68 25.64 -19.78
C GLU A 153 4.84 25.59 -21.32
N LEU A 154 3.73 25.52 -22.07
CA LEU A 154 3.72 25.46 -23.53
C LEU A 154 3.55 26.84 -24.21
N THR A 155 3.47 27.93 -23.44
CA THR A 155 3.29 29.32 -23.95
C THR A 155 4.48 30.19 -23.57
#